data_AF-A0A7X7MX95-F1
#
_entry.id   AF-A0A7X7MX95-F1
#
_cell.length_a   1.000
_cell.length_b   1.000
_cell.length_c   1.000
_cell.angle_alpha   90.00
_cell.angle_beta   90.00
_cell.angle_gamma   90.00
#
_symmetry.space_group_name_H-M   'P 1'
#
loop_
_entity.id
_entity.type
_entity.pdbx_description
1 polymer ?
#
loop_
_entity_poly.entity_id
_entity_poly.type
_entity_poly.pdbx_seq_one_letter_code
_entity_poly.pdbx_strand_id
1 'polypeptide(L)'
;MKFKNSMLVVTDIDKTVEFYKKVLGLRVIMDFGANKTLTGGLALQTLETYKDFIGTNNISFGNNNFEIYFEEDNFDEFANRLE
;
A
#
# COMPACT_ATOMS: atom_id res chain seq x y z
N MET A 1 1.46 22.30 -10.00
CA MET A 1 1.38 21.19 -9.02
C MET A 1 1.55 19.88 -9.76
N LYS A 2 2.19 18.86 -9.18
CA LYS A 2 2.31 17.51 -9.77
C LYS A 2 1.91 16.47 -8.73
N PHE A 3 0.87 15.69 -9.01
CA PHE A 3 0.54 14.52 -8.20
C PHE A 3 1.67 13.48 -8.32
N LYS A 4 1.98 12.81 -7.22
CA LYS A 4 3.12 11.88 -7.14
C LYS A 4 2.68 10.47 -6.80
N ASN A 5 2.10 10.27 -5.62
CA ASN A 5 1.81 8.94 -5.10
C ASN A 5 0.48 8.93 -4.36
N SER A 6 -0.26 7.84 -4.48
CA SER A 6 -1.30 7.47 -3.53
C SER A 6 -0.63 6.79 -2.34
N MET A 7 -1.07 7.09 -1.12
CA MET A 7 -0.47 6.56 0.10
C MET A 7 -1.50 5.84 0.96
N LEU A 8 -1.16 4.63 1.41
CA LEU A 8 -1.94 3.85 2.38
C LEU A 8 -1.23 3.84 3.73
N VAL A 9 -2.01 4.00 4.80
CA VAL A 9 -1.54 3.83 6.17
C VAL A 9 -1.65 2.36 6.54
N VAL A 10 -0.61 1.78 7.14
CA VAL A 10 -0.56 0.35 7.45
C VAL A 10 -0.02 0.09 8.86
N THR A 11 -0.48 -0.99 9.48
CA THR A 11 -0.12 -1.36 10.86
C THR A 11 1.25 -2.03 10.97
N ASP A 12 1.68 -2.73 9.91
CA ASP A 12 2.96 -3.42 9.84
C ASP A 12 3.50 -3.34 8.40
N ILE A 13 4.48 -2.46 8.20
CA ILE A 13 4.94 -2.11 6.85
C ILE A 13 5.63 -3.28 6.16
N ASP A 14 6.37 -4.13 6.89
CA ASP A 14 7.10 -5.24 6.29
C ASP A 14 6.14 -6.37 5.91
N LYS A 15 5.13 -6.67 6.75
CA LYS A 15 4.06 -7.60 6.37
C LYS A 15 3.27 -7.10 5.17
N THR A 16 2.98 -5.80 5.10
CA THR A 16 2.30 -5.22 3.94
C THR A 16 3.15 -5.33 2.66
N VAL A 17 4.45 -5.03 2.73
CA VAL A 17 5.35 -5.20 1.57
C VAL A 17 5.33 -6.64 1.09
N GLU A 18 5.45 -7.62 1.98
CA GLU A 18 5.41 -9.03 1.60
C GLU A 18 4.04 -9.45 1.05
N PHE A 19 2.93 -8.91 1.55
CA PHE A 19 1.60 -9.11 0.97
C PHE A 19 1.54 -8.63 -0.48
N TYR A 20 1.87 -7.36 -0.75
CA TYR A 20 1.80 -6.80 -2.10
C TYR A 20 2.77 -7.47 -3.06
N LYS A 21 3.93 -7.90 -2.57
CA LYS A 21 4.91 -8.65 -3.36
C LYS A 21 4.41 -10.05 -3.71
N LYS A 22 3.84 -10.78 -2.75
CA LYS A 22 3.36 -12.16 -2.96
C LYS A 22 2.10 -12.20 -3.83
N VAL A 23 1.15 -11.31 -3.55
CA VAL A 23 -0.17 -11.30 -4.19
C VAL A 23 -0.10 -10.57 -5.54
N LEU A 24 0.38 -9.33 -5.54
CA LEU A 24 0.34 -8.43 -6.70
C LEU A 24 1.70 -8.28 -7.40
N GLY A 25 2.75 -8.96 -6.95
CA GLY A 25 4.09 -8.88 -7.54
C GLY A 25 4.81 -7.54 -7.34
N LEU A 26 4.24 -6.60 -6.56
CA LEU A 26 4.80 -5.26 -6.40
C LEU A 26 6.09 -5.30 -5.57
N ARG A 27 7.07 -4.46 -5.95
CA ARG A 27 8.41 -4.44 -5.32
C ARG A 27 8.70 -3.06 -4.75
N VAL A 28 9.47 -3.01 -3.66
CA VAL A 28 9.95 -1.72 -3.11
C VAL A 28 10.88 -1.05 -4.11
N ILE A 29 10.60 0.22 -4.43
CA ILE A 29 11.45 1.07 -5.28
C ILE A 29 12.08 2.24 -4.52
N MET A 30 11.54 2.58 -3.34
CA MET A 30 12.11 3.55 -2.41
C MET A 30 11.80 3.12 -0.98
N ASP A 31 12.78 3.21 -0.08
CA ASP A 31 12.67 2.79 1.32
C ASP A 31 13.22 3.88 2.26
N PHE A 32 12.36 4.37 3.16
CA PHE A 32 12.69 5.32 4.22
C PHE A 32 12.38 4.74 5.62
N GLY A 33 12.30 3.41 5.75
CA GLY A 33 11.90 2.71 6.95
C GLY A 33 10.40 2.81 7.20
N ALA A 34 9.95 3.92 7.80
CA ALA A 34 8.54 4.15 8.15
C ALA A 34 7.66 4.50 6.93
N ASN A 35 8.27 4.85 5.81
CA ASN A 35 7.62 5.05 4.53
C ASN A 35 8.33 4.21 3.45
N LYS A 36 7.58 3.43 2.67
CA LYS A 36 8.10 2.64 1.55
C LYS A 36 7.22 2.87 0.34
N THR A 37 7.82 3.05 -0.83
CA THR A 37 7.08 3.17 -2.11
C THR A 37 7.30 1.91 -2.93
N LEU A 38 6.21 1.33 -3.42
CA LEU A 38 6.18 0.16 -4.29
C LEU A 38 6.15 0.56 -5.78
N THR A 39 6.48 -0.40 -6.65
CA THR A 39 6.26 -0.30 -8.10
C THR A 39 4.83 0.19 -8.39
N GLY A 40 4.68 1.08 -9.38
CA GLY A 40 3.41 1.75 -9.67
C GLY A 40 3.13 3.00 -8.82
N GLY A 41 4.01 3.35 -7.86
CA GLY A 41 3.89 4.58 -7.08
C GLY A 41 2.98 4.47 -5.85
N LEU A 42 2.63 3.25 -5.42
CA LEU A 42 1.88 3.02 -4.19
C LEU A 42 2.81 3.21 -2.98
N ALA A 43 2.58 4.28 -2.22
CA ALA A 43 3.31 4.54 -0.99
C ALA A 43 2.61 3.90 0.22
N LEU A 44 3.41 3.40 1.16
CA LEU A 44 2.98 2.82 2.43
C LEU A 44 3.56 3.66 3.56
N GLN A 45 2.77 3.95 4.58
CA GLN A 45 3.18 4.70 5.76
C GLN A 45 2.80 3.92 7.03
N THR A 46 3.71 3.80 7.99
CA THR A 46 3.36 3.18 9.27
C THR A 46 2.31 3.98 10.02
N LEU A 47 1.37 3.29 10.65
CA LEU A 47 0.30 3.90 11.44
C LEU A 47 0.84 4.81 12.55
N GLU A 48 1.92 4.40 13.22
CA GLU A 48 2.55 5.16 14.30
C GLU A 48 3.01 6.54 13.83
N THR A 49 3.88 6.59 12.82
CA THR A 49 4.40 7.86 12.30
C THR A 49 3.33 8.70 11.61
N TYR A 50 2.32 8.07 11.01
CA TYR A 50 1.22 8.81 10.41
C TYR A 50 0.40 9.56 11.47
N LYS A 51 0.14 8.95 12.64
CA LYS A 51 -0.55 9.61 13.76
C LYS A 51 0.16 10.87 14.22
N ASP A 52 1.50 10.81 14.29
CA ASP A 52 2.33 11.97 14.63
C ASP A 52 2.23 13.08 13.57
N PHE A 53 2.25 12.71 12.29
CA PHE A 53 2.12 13.68 11.19
C PHE A 53 0.78 14.40 11.19
N ILE A 54 -0.32 13.72 11.52
CA ILE A 54 -1.66 14.32 11.51
C ILE A 54 -2.12 14.83 12.89
N GLY A 55 -1.33 14.61 13.94
CA GLY A 55 -1.63 15.06 15.30
C GLY A 55 -2.87 14.41 15.92
N THR A 56 -3.29 13.22 15.46
CA THR A 56 -4.46 12.52 16.00
C THR A 56 -4.33 11.00 15.92
N ASN A 57 -4.94 10.35 16.91
CA ASN A 57 -5.06 8.89 16.97
C ASN A 57 -6.36 8.37 16.33
N ASN A 58 -7.24 9.26 15.85
CA ASN A 58 -8.54 8.91 15.29
C ASN A 58 -8.41 8.42 13.84
N ILE A 59 -7.99 7.17 13.68
CA ILE A 59 -7.84 6.50 12.39
C ILE A 59 -8.63 5.19 12.44
N SER A 60 -9.44 4.95 11.41
CA SER A 60 -10.23 3.73 11.25
C SER A 60 -9.88 3.01 9.95
N PHE A 61 -10.00 1.68 9.98
CA PHE A 61 -9.80 0.79 8.84
C PHE A 61 -11.11 0.06 8.52
N GLY A 62 -11.31 -0.36 7.27
CA GLY A 62 -12.50 -1.13 6.86
C GLY A 62 -13.76 -0.28 6.63
N ASN A 63 -13.59 0.99 6.28
CA ASN A 63 -14.69 1.93 5.99
C ASN A 63 -15.20 1.90 4.53
N ASN A 64 -14.53 1.15 3.64
CA ASN A 64 -14.89 0.98 2.23
C ASN A 64 -15.06 2.31 1.44
N ASN A 65 -14.26 3.32 1.75
CA ASN A 65 -14.38 4.65 1.14
C ASN A 65 -13.32 4.98 0.08
N PHE A 66 -12.45 4.01 -0.23
CA PHE A 66 -11.33 4.17 -1.15
C PHE A 66 -10.85 2.80 -1.66
N GLU A 67 -10.29 2.77 -2.87
CA GLU A 67 -9.69 1.58 -3.49
C GLU A 67 -8.44 1.94 -4.30
N ILE A 68 -7.57 0.95 -4.54
CA ILE A 68 -6.46 1.05 -5.49
C ILE A 68 -6.79 0.11 -6.65
N TYR A 69 -6.88 0.69 -7.85
CA TYR A 69 -7.20 -0.03 -9.08
C TYR A 69 -5.94 -0.48 -9.82
N PHE A 70 -5.94 -1.72 -10.33
CA PHE A 70 -4.90 -2.31 -11.17
C PHE A 70 -5.52 -3.01 -12.37
N GLU A 71 -4.79 -3.03 -13.48
CA GLU A 71 -5.07 -3.87 -14.65
C GLU A 71 -3.99 -4.95 -14.75
N GLU A 72 -4.38 -6.15 -15.18
CA GLU A 72 -3.50 -7.31 -15.36
C GLU A 72 -3.86 -7.97 -16.70
N ASP A 73 -2.85 -8.20 -17.54
CA ASP A 73 -3.02 -8.76 -18.87
C ASP A 73 -3.52 -10.20 -18.79
N ASN A 74 -2.99 -11.00 -17.84
CA ASN A 74 -3.43 -12.38 -17.61
C ASN A 74 -4.32 -12.50 -16.37
N PHE A 75 -5.48 -11.87 -16.43
CA PHE A 75 -6.43 -11.82 -15.31
C PHE A 75 -6.84 -13.21 -14.80
N ASP A 76 -7.10 -14.17 -15.69
CA ASP A 76 -7.53 -15.52 -15.30
C ASP A 76 -6.42 -16.27 -14.54
N GLU A 77 -5.17 -16.17 -14.98
CA GLU A 77 -4.04 -16.76 -14.26
C GLU A 77 -3.87 -16.11 -12.87
N PHE A 78 -3.99 -14.78 -12.79
CA PHE A 78 -3.95 -14.07 -11.52
C PHE A 78 -5.07 -14.52 -10.57
N ALA A 79 -6.32 -14.59 -11.05
CA ALA A 79 -7.46 -15.03 -10.25
C ALA A 79 -7.27 -16.45 -9.71
N ASN A 80 -6.81 -17.39 -10.54
CA ASN A 80 -6.53 -18.77 -10.13
C ASN A 80 -5.42 -18.88 -9.06
N ARG A 81 -4.49 -17.91 -9.00
CA ARG A 81 -3.45 -17.87 -7.95
C ARG A 81 -3.96 -17.36 -6.61
N LEU A 82 -5.14 -16.73 -6.57
CA LEU A 82 -5.77 -16.22 -5.35
C LEU A 82 -6.71 -17.21 -4.67
N GLU A 83 -7.22 -18.20 -5.41
CA GLU A 83 -8.01 -19.32 -4.89
C GLU A 83 -7.17 -20.26 -3.99
#